data_AF-A0A4Q3YWC5-F1
#
_entry.id   AF-A0A4Q3YWC5-F1
#
_cell.length_a   1.000
_cell.length_b   1.000
_cell.length_c   1.000
_cell.angle_alpha   90.00
_cell.angle_beta   90.00
_cell.angle_gamma   90.00
#
_symmetry.space_group_name_H-M   'P 1'
#
loop_
_entity.id
_entity.type
_entity.pdbx_description
1 polymer ?
#
loop_
_entity_poly.entity_id
_entity_poly.type
_entity_poly.pdbx_seq_one_letter_code
_entity_poly.pdbx_strand_id
1 'polypeptide(L)'
;MHRQSILLPPRGKEDSVSLPDFLCIGAQKAGTSWLSSVLREHPQIFMPPVNELHFFDRVHRAAPIRSRQVELARKAILNEKKLEAPDSDYLAYLDHLLSFSHTSLEWYQAAYSWPVAAGVRRGDITPSYLELSRKQVAHARELLGPAKLILIVRRPADRLLSQLRMWA
;
A
#
# COMPACT_ATOMS: atom_id res chain seq x y z
N MET A 1 14.31 -13.91 18.16
CA MET A 1 14.38 -12.50 17.70
C MET A 1 13.56 -11.66 18.66
N HIS A 2 14.21 -10.76 19.40
CA HIS A 2 13.62 -10.00 20.52
C HIS A 2 12.54 -9.03 20.02
N ARG A 3 11.30 -9.17 20.53
CA ARG A 3 10.25 -8.15 20.43
C ARG A 3 10.70 -6.94 21.25
N GLN A 4 11.19 -5.89 20.61
CA GLN A 4 11.35 -4.60 21.26
C GLN A 4 9.98 -3.95 21.41
N SER A 5 9.63 -3.62 22.65
CA SER A 5 8.56 -2.71 23.02
C SER A 5 8.83 -1.33 22.43
N ILE A 6 8.25 -1.05 21.26
CA ILE A 6 8.30 0.28 20.65
C ILE A 6 7.26 1.14 21.38
N LEU A 7 7.75 2.08 22.20
CA LEU A 7 6.96 3.18 22.73
C LEU A 7 6.38 3.97 21.55
N LEU A 8 5.07 3.90 21.35
CA LEU A 8 4.35 4.69 20.36
C LEU A 8 4.43 6.18 20.74
N PRO A 9 4.71 7.09 19.79
CA PRO A 9 4.72 8.53 20.06
C PRO A 9 3.32 9.03 20.46
N PRO A 10 3.23 10.16 21.20
CA PRO A 10 1.97 10.63 21.77
C PRO A 10 0.96 11.07 20.69
N ARG A 11 -0.31 10.73 20.93
CA ARG A 11 -1.47 11.02 20.08
C ARG A 11 -1.57 12.51 19.72
N GLY A 12 -1.71 12.78 18.43
CA GLY A 12 -2.10 14.08 17.89
C GLY A 12 -3.22 13.94 16.85
N LYS A 13 -4.37 14.55 17.17
CA LYS A 13 -5.57 14.86 16.38
C LYS A 13 -6.46 13.71 15.86
N GLU A 14 -7.57 13.55 16.58
CA GLU A 14 -8.95 13.23 16.17
C GLU A 14 -9.17 12.78 14.70
N ASP A 15 -9.65 11.55 14.56
CA ASP A 15 -10.42 10.98 13.44
C ASP A 15 -9.97 11.34 12.01
N SER A 16 -8.67 11.44 11.78
CA SER A 16 -8.15 11.55 10.42
C SER A 16 -8.40 10.23 9.69
N VAL A 17 -9.25 10.28 8.67
CA VAL A 17 -9.45 9.20 7.69
C VAL A 17 -8.11 8.54 7.36
N SER A 18 -8.04 7.22 7.50
CA SER A 18 -6.79 6.46 7.36
C SER A 18 -6.32 6.42 5.90
N LEU A 19 -5.54 7.41 5.48
CA LEU A 19 -5.02 7.58 4.11
C LEU A 19 -3.48 7.70 4.12
N PRO A 20 -2.80 7.42 3.00
CA PRO A 20 -1.36 7.54 2.95
C PRO A 20 -0.89 9.00 3.01
N ASP A 21 0.21 9.23 3.73
CA ASP A 21 0.93 10.49 3.80
C ASP A 21 1.85 10.73 2.59
N PHE A 22 2.26 9.64 1.93
CA PHE A 22 3.13 9.69 0.76
C PHE A 22 2.84 8.57 -0.23
N LEU A 23 3.16 8.84 -1.49
CA LEU A 23 3.06 7.88 -2.59
C LEU A 23 4.44 7.67 -3.22
N CYS A 24 4.83 6.42 -3.47
CA CYS A 24 5.87 6.10 -4.44
C CYS A 24 5.20 5.70 -5.76
N ILE A 25 5.28 6.60 -6.73
CA ILE A 25 4.46 6.52 -7.95
C ILE A 25 5.13 5.76 -9.08
N GLY A 26 6.40 5.38 -8.95
CA GLY A 26 7.12 4.71 -10.01
C GLY A 26 8.62 4.94 -9.97
N ALA A 27 9.34 4.44 -10.96
CA ALA A 27 8.86 3.72 -12.15
C ALA A 27 8.83 2.20 -11.96
N GLN A 28 7.96 1.50 -12.71
CA GLN A 28 8.00 0.04 -12.79
C GLN A 28 9.40 -0.43 -13.24
N LYS A 29 9.90 -1.50 -12.62
CA LYS A 29 11.26 -2.05 -12.85
C LYS A 29 12.42 -1.14 -12.42
N ALA A 30 12.16 -0.11 -11.60
CA ALA A 30 13.18 0.76 -11.02
C ALA A 30 13.54 0.44 -9.55
N GLY A 31 13.06 -0.68 -8.99
CA GLY A 31 13.44 -1.12 -7.63
C GLY A 31 12.41 -0.78 -6.54
N THR A 32 11.15 -0.51 -6.92
CA THR A 32 10.07 -0.19 -5.98
C THR A 32 9.76 -1.31 -4.99
N SER A 33 9.94 -2.59 -5.38
CA SER A 33 9.79 -3.72 -4.46
C SER A 33 10.86 -3.74 -3.36
N TRP A 34 12.11 -3.40 -3.68
CA TRP A 34 13.18 -3.26 -2.68
C TRP A 34 12.87 -2.11 -1.72
N LEU A 35 12.48 -0.94 -2.26
CA LEU A 35 12.08 0.20 -1.44
C LEU A 35 10.90 -0.17 -0.51
N SER A 36 9.91 -0.90 -1.02
CA SER A 36 8.77 -1.39 -0.24
C SER A 36 9.21 -2.28 0.94
N SER A 37 10.18 -3.17 0.73
CA SER A 37 10.75 -3.99 1.82
C SER A 37 11.47 -3.14 2.86
N VAL A 38 12.32 -2.19 2.42
CA VAL A 38 13.05 -1.31 3.34
C VAL A 38 12.10 -0.44 4.17
N LEU A 39 11.08 0.14 3.55
CA LEU A 39 10.13 1.01 4.26
C LEU A 39 9.23 0.23 5.24
N ARG A 40 8.91 -1.04 4.96
CA ARG A 40 8.17 -1.91 5.89
C ARG A 40 8.91 -2.17 7.19
N GLU A 41 10.23 -2.20 7.15
CA GLU A 41 11.08 -2.46 8.33
C GLU A 41 11.27 -1.20 9.18
N HIS A 42 10.92 -0.02 8.68
CA HIS A 42 11.16 1.23 9.38
C HIS A 42 10.10 1.49 10.46
N PRO A 43 10.48 1.71 11.75
CA PRO A 43 9.54 1.76 12.86
C PRO A 43 8.56 2.96 12.83
N GLN A 44 8.86 3.99 12.05
CA GLN A 44 8.00 5.17 11.87
C GLN A 44 7.26 5.20 10.52
N ILE A 45 7.21 4.07 9.81
CA ILE A 45 6.48 3.94 8.56
C ILE A 45 5.57 2.72 8.61
N PHE A 46 4.30 2.92 8.26
CA PHE A 46 3.36 1.86 8.02
C PHE A 46 3.14 1.67 6.52
N MET A 47 3.29 0.42 6.08
CA MET A 47 2.94 -0.02 4.74
C MET A 47 1.88 -1.13 4.86
N PRO A 48 0.80 -1.09 4.07
CA PRO A 48 -0.20 -2.15 4.08
C PRO A 48 0.39 -3.51 3.66
N PRO A 49 -0.23 -4.62 4.08
CA PRO A 49 0.23 -5.98 3.75
C PRO A 49 0.08 -6.30 2.26
N VAL A 50 -0.77 -5.56 1.56
CA VAL A 50 -0.96 -5.66 0.12
C VAL A 50 -0.07 -4.62 -0.58
N ASN A 51 0.85 -5.11 -1.41
CA ASN A 51 1.65 -4.24 -2.30
C ASN A 51 0.81 -3.76 -3.49
N GLU A 52 1.15 -2.57 -4.00
CA GLU A 52 0.55 -1.98 -5.21
C GLU A 52 -0.98 -1.95 -5.11
N LEU A 53 -1.50 -0.97 -4.38
CA LEU A 53 -2.94 -0.90 -4.08
C LEU A 53 -3.79 -0.64 -5.33
N HIS A 54 -3.23 0.04 -6.34
CA HIS A 54 -3.93 0.31 -7.60
C HIS A 54 -5.30 0.99 -7.42
N PHE A 55 -5.41 1.88 -6.44
CA PHE A 55 -6.66 2.59 -6.17
C PHE A 55 -6.91 3.63 -7.28
N PHE A 56 -5.99 4.58 -7.46
CA PHE A 56 -6.20 5.70 -8.39
C PHE A 56 -6.22 5.31 -9.87
N ASP A 57 -5.58 4.21 -10.27
CA ASP A 57 -5.59 3.73 -11.65
C ASP A 57 -6.80 2.82 -11.98
N ARG A 58 -7.53 2.32 -10.95
CA ARG A 58 -8.69 1.42 -11.12
C ARG A 58 -10.03 1.99 -10.68
N VAL A 59 -10.09 2.96 -9.78
CA VAL A 59 -11.35 3.52 -9.23
C VAL A 59 -12.32 4.05 -10.30
N HIS A 60 -11.82 4.42 -11.48
CA HIS A 60 -12.63 4.88 -12.61
C HIS A 60 -12.88 3.83 -13.71
N ARG A 61 -12.54 2.55 -13.48
CA ARG A 61 -12.76 1.47 -14.46
C ARG A 61 -14.11 0.79 -14.22
N ALA A 62 -14.81 0.47 -15.32
CA ALA A 62 -16.18 -0.03 -15.29
C ALA A 62 -16.35 -1.52 -14.92
N ALA A 63 -15.28 -2.30 -14.76
CA ALA A 63 -15.36 -3.76 -14.53
C ALA A 63 -14.61 -4.21 -13.26
N PRO A 64 -15.15 -5.17 -12.49
CA PRO A 64 -14.46 -5.75 -11.35
C PRO A 64 -13.31 -6.63 -11.85
N ILE A 65 -12.09 -6.13 -11.75
CA ILE A 65 -10.89 -6.92 -12.01
C ILE A 65 -10.74 -7.89 -10.83
N ARG A 66 -10.57 -9.20 -11.07
CA ARG A 66 -10.07 -10.08 -9.99
C ARG A 66 -8.69 -9.57 -9.61
N SER A 67 -8.61 -8.84 -8.51
CA SER A 67 -7.40 -8.12 -8.18
C SER A 67 -6.43 -9.06 -7.47
N ARG A 68 -5.19 -9.10 -7.96
CA ARG A 68 -4.05 -9.72 -7.28
C ARG A 68 -3.97 -9.30 -5.80
N GLN A 69 -4.44 -8.09 -5.49
CA GLN A 69 -4.55 -7.52 -4.16
C GLN A 69 -5.39 -8.38 -3.20
N VAL A 70 -6.52 -8.94 -3.65
CA VAL A 70 -7.35 -9.85 -2.86
C VAL A 70 -6.60 -11.16 -2.58
N GLU A 71 -5.87 -11.69 -3.56
CA GLU A 71 -5.06 -12.90 -3.37
C GLU A 71 -3.93 -12.66 -2.36
N LEU A 72 -3.27 -11.51 -2.42
CA LEU A 72 -2.22 -11.12 -1.48
C LEU A 72 -2.76 -10.98 -0.05
N ALA A 73 -3.93 -10.35 0.13
CA ALA A 73 -4.58 -10.26 1.44
C ALA A 73 -4.98 -11.64 1.99
N ARG A 74 -5.58 -12.51 1.15
CA ARG A 74 -5.87 -13.90 1.54
C ARG A 74 -4.62 -14.69 1.91
N LYS A 75 -3.53 -14.51 1.16
CA LYS A 75 -2.24 -15.12 1.47
C LYS A 75 -1.68 -14.62 2.80
N ALA A 76 -1.86 -13.34 3.12
CA ALA A 76 -1.48 -12.79 4.42
C ALA A 76 -2.26 -13.47 5.57
N ILE A 77 -3.57 -13.65 5.41
CA ILE A 77 -4.41 -14.39 6.38
C ILE A 77 -3.88 -15.82 6.56
N LEU A 78 -3.64 -16.53 5.46
CA LEU A 78 -3.16 -17.91 5.51
C LEU A 78 -1.77 -18.03 6.15
N ASN A 79 -0.90 -17.05 5.96
CA ASN A 79 0.42 -17.02 6.59
C ASN A 79 0.31 -16.75 8.08
N GLU A 80 -0.55 -15.82 8.49
CA GLU A 80 -0.79 -15.51 9.91
C GLU A 80 -1.34 -16.73 10.66
N LYS A 81 -2.34 -17.41 10.08
CA LYS A 81 -2.94 -18.62 10.67
C LYS A 81 -1.97 -19.80 10.82
N LYS A 82 -0.80 -19.79 10.16
CA LYS A 82 0.23 -20.83 10.29
C LYS A 82 1.17 -20.60 11.48
N LEU A 83 1.13 -19.42 12.09
CA LEU A 83 1.96 -19.13 13.26
C LEU A 83 1.48 -19.93 14.47
N GLU A 84 2.40 -20.22 15.39
CA GLU A 84 2.09 -20.90 16.65
C GLU A 84 1.08 -20.11 17.50
N ALA A 85 1.14 -18.76 17.40
CA ALA A 85 0.23 -17.84 18.06
C ALA A 85 -0.22 -16.74 17.06
N PRO A 86 -1.28 -16.99 16.27
CA PRO A 86 -1.82 -16.00 15.33
C PRO A 86 -2.39 -14.77 16.06
N ASP A 87 -2.17 -13.59 15.51
CA ASP A 87 -2.76 -12.35 16.01
C ASP A 87 -4.22 -12.21 15.54
N SER A 88 -5.16 -12.34 16.47
CA SER A 88 -6.60 -12.24 16.19
C SER A 88 -7.01 -10.87 15.67
N ASP A 89 -6.38 -9.80 16.14
CA ASP A 89 -6.70 -8.44 15.73
C ASP A 89 -6.20 -8.21 14.30
N TYR A 90 -5.00 -8.74 13.98
CA TYR A 90 -4.47 -8.65 12.63
C TYR A 90 -5.32 -9.45 11.63
N LEU A 91 -5.81 -10.63 12.02
CA LEU A 91 -6.76 -11.38 11.21
C LEU A 91 -8.07 -10.60 10.99
N ALA A 92 -8.63 -9.99 12.03
CA ALA A 92 -9.82 -9.15 11.93
C ALA A 92 -9.62 -7.94 11.00
N TYR A 93 -8.43 -7.32 11.05
CA TYR A 93 -8.03 -6.26 10.12
C TYR A 93 -8.00 -6.74 8.66
N LEU A 94 -7.40 -7.91 8.39
CA LEU A 94 -7.35 -8.47 7.05
C LEU A 94 -8.72 -8.88 6.52
N ASP A 95 -9.58 -9.44 7.37
CA ASP A 95 -10.97 -9.76 7.03
C ASP A 95 -11.78 -8.48 6.76
N HIS A 96 -11.57 -7.43 7.55
CA HIS A 96 -12.18 -6.12 7.31
C HIS A 96 -11.74 -5.53 5.96
N LEU A 97 -10.46 -5.60 5.62
CA LEU A 97 -9.95 -5.19 4.30
C LEU A 97 -10.65 -5.95 3.16
N LEU A 98 -10.85 -7.26 3.32
CA LEU A 98 -11.52 -8.11 2.32
C LEU A 98 -13.04 -7.93 2.26
N SER A 99 -13.64 -7.22 3.22
CA SER A 99 -15.09 -6.96 3.25
C SER A 99 -15.54 -5.91 2.23
N PHE A 100 -14.61 -5.14 1.65
CA PHE A 100 -14.88 -4.08 0.70
C PHE A 100 -14.49 -4.46 -0.74
N SER A 101 -15.11 -3.78 -1.71
CA SER A 101 -14.66 -3.87 -3.10
C SER A 101 -13.29 -3.20 -3.24
N HIS A 102 -12.33 -3.89 -3.85
CA HIS A 102 -10.95 -3.42 -4.04
C HIS A 102 -10.77 -2.18 -4.94
N THR A 103 -11.87 -1.60 -5.42
CA THR A 103 -11.90 -0.31 -6.14
C THR A 103 -12.61 0.79 -5.36
N SER A 104 -13.09 0.50 -4.15
CA SER A 104 -13.85 1.43 -3.33
C SER A 104 -12.94 2.25 -2.41
N LEU A 105 -13.44 3.40 -1.97
CA LEU A 105 -12.72 4.27 -1.05
C LEU A 105 -12.55 3.58 0.32
N GLU A 106 -13.56 2.83 0.75
CA GLU A 106 -13.56 2.09 2.01
C GLU A 106 -12.46 1.03 2.03
N TRP A 107 -12.24 0.33 0.92
CA TRP A 107 -11.10 -0.59 0.80
C TRP A 107 -9.76 0.13 0.94
N TYR A 108 -9.63 1.29 0.28
CA TYR A 108 -8.41 2.09 0.35
C TYR A 108 -8.13 2.61 1.77
N GLN A 109 -9.17 3.03 2.48
CA GLN A 109 -9.08 3.47 3.88
C GLN A 109 -8.79 2.30 4.82
N ALA A 110 -9.47 1.16 4.62
CA ALA A 110 -9.28 -0.06 5.40
C ALA A 110 -7.85 -0.59 5.29
N ALA A 111 -7.14 -0.35 4.18
CA ALA A 111 -5.73 -0.71 4.07
C ALA A 111 -4.85 -0.05 5.15
N TYR A 112 -5.29 1.09 5.71
CA TYR A 112 -4.55 1.85 6.73
C TYR A 112 -5.23 1.86 8.11
N SER A 113 -6.21 0.98 8.35
CA SER A 113 -6.93 0.94 9.63
C SER A 113 -6.23 0.13 10.73
N TRP A 114 -5.10 -0.53 10.43
CA TRP A 114 -4.33 -1.26 11.43
C TRP A 114 -3.84 -0.31 12.53
N PRO A 115 -4.02 -0.60 13.83
CA PRO A 115 -3.76 0.37 14.90
C PRO A 115 -2.36 0.99 14.91
N VAL A 116 -1.32 0.25 14.51
CA VAL A 116 0.05 0.78 14.44
C VAL A 116 0.19 1.94 13.43
N ALA A 117 -0.70 2.03 12.44
CA ALA A 117 -0.73 3.10 11.47
C ALA A 117 -1.13 4.45 12.10
N ALA A 118 -1.87 4.42 13.21
CA ALA A 118 -2.27 5.60 13.96
C ALA A 118 -1.09 6.13 14.79
N GLY A 119 -0.23 6.92 14.16
CA GLY A 119 0.92 7.57 14.81
C GLY A 119 2.23 7.53 14.01
N VAL A 120 2.22 6.88 12.85
CA VAL A 120 3.38 6.78 11.95
C VAL A 120 3.01 7.25 10.55
N ARG A 121 4.01 7.44 9.68
CA ARG A 121 3.76 7.84 8.29
C ARG A 121 3.25 6.65 7.48
N ARG A 122 2.16 6.84 6.74
CA ARG A 122 1.54 5.79 5.91
C ARG A 122 1.98 5.95 4.46
N GLY A 123 2.39 4.85 3.83
CA GLY A 123 2.84 4.86 2.43
C GLY A 123 2.01 4.00 1.50
N ASP A 124 1.86 4.46 0.26
CA ASP A 124 1.39 3.67 -0.89
C ASP A 124 2.52 3.58 -1.92
N ILE A 125 2.89 2.38 -2.35
CA ILE A 125 3.82 2.18 -3.47
C ILE A 125 3.05 1.48 -4.57
N THR A 126 2.72 2.24 -5.62
CA THR A 126 2.07 1.73 -6.83
C THR A 126 2.78 2.34 -8.05
N PRO A 127 3.72 1.61 -8.68
CA PRO A 127 4.57 2.15 -9.73
C PRO A 127 3.84 2.56 -11.03
N SER A 128 2.61 2.10 -11.22
CA SER A 128 1.74 2.50 -12.33
C SER A 128 1.10 3.87 -12.11
N TYR A 129 1.21 4.47 -10.91
CA TYR A 129 0.68 5.81 -10.68
C TYR A 129 1.41 6.90 -11.49
N LEU A 130 2.60 6.60 -12.03
CA LEU A 130 3.28 7.45 -13.00
C LEU A 130 2.47 7.63 -14.30
N GLU A 131 1.54 6.72 -14.60
CA GLU A 131 0.71 6.70 -15.81
C GLU A 131 -0.71 7.28 -15.58
N LEU A 132 -0.98 7.85 -14.40
CA LEU A 132 -2.29 8.44 -14.11
C LEU A 132 -2.62 9.60 -15.07
N SER A 133 -3.86 9.61 -15.56
CA SER A 133 -4.41 10.74 -16.31
C SER A 133 -4.56 11.98 -15.42
N ARG A 134 -4.70 13.16 -16.03
CA ARG A 134 -4.95 14.42 -15.29
C ARG A 134 -6.17 14.35 -14.36
N LYS A 135 -7.23 13.64 -14.77
CA LYS A 135 -8.43 13.41 -13.95
C LYS A 135 -8.10 12.60 -12.69
N GLN A 136 -7.31 11.54 -12.84
CA GLN A 136 -6.89 10.69 -11.72
C GLN A 136 -5.93 11.41 -10.77
N VAL A 137 -5.01 12.22 -11.31
CA VAL A 137 -4.12 13.07 -10.49
C VAL A 137 -4.94 14.10 -9.72
N ALA A 138 -5.94 14.73 -10.33
CA ALA A 138 -6.83 15.67 -9.66
C ALA A 138 -7.59 14.98 -8.51
N HIS A 139 -8.11 13.77 -8.76
CA HIS A 139 -8.78 12.97 -7.73
C HIS A 139 -7.83 12.58 -6.57
N ALA A 140 -6.60 12.16 -6.87
CA ALA A 140 -5.59 11.90 -5.84
C ALA A 140 -5.27 13.14 -4.99
N ARG A 141 -5.13 14.30 -5.62
CA ARG A 141 -4.89 15.57 -4.92
C ARG A 141 -6.07 16.00 -4.06
N GLU A 142 -7.30 15.80 -4.54
CA GLU A 142 -8.52 16.10 -3.79
C GLU A 142 -8.63 15.20 -2.56
N LEU A 143 -8.36 13.90 -2.71
CA LEU A 143 -8.49 12.93 -1.62
C LEU A 143 -7.36 13.00 -0.60
N LEU A 144 -6.11 13.15 -1.05
CA LEU A 144 -4.93 13.05 -0.18
C LEU A 144 -4.38 14.42 0.27
N GLY A 145 -4.82 15.51 -0.36
CA GLY A 145 -4.23 16.82 -0.16
C GLY A 145 -2.75 16.85 -0.60
N PRO A 146 -1.85 17.53 0.15
CA PRO A 146 -0.44 17.69 -0.22
C PRO A 146 0.42 16.47 0.16
N ALA A 147 0.07 15.29 -0.34
CA ALA A 147 0.85 14.07 -0.12
C ALA A 147 2.27 14.19 -0.72
N LYS A 148 3.27 13.65 -0.02
CA LYS A 148 4.65 13.62 -0.54
C LYS A 148 4.75 12.60 -1.67
N LEU A 149 5.48 12.94 -2.74
CA LEU A 149 5.71 12.03 -3.86
C LEU A 149 7.17 11.57 -3.86
N ILE A 150 7.35 10.25 -3.97
CA ILE A 150 8.63 9.60 -4.20
C ILE A 150 8.63 9.07 -5.63
N LEU A 151 9.67 9.43 -6.38
CA LEU A 151 9.92 8.94 -7.73
C LEU A 151 11.28 8.26 -7.76
N ILE A 152 11.31 6.93 -7.95
CA ILE A 152 12.53 6.17 -8.17
C ILE A 152 12.72 5.94 -9.68
N VAL A 153 13.84 6.38 -10.22
CA VAL A 153 14.13 6.28 -11.65
C VAL A 153 15.27 5.30 -11.90
N ARG A 154 15.25 4.66 -13.08
CA ARG A 154 16.30 3.79 -13.59
C ARG A 154 16.56 4.13 -15.05
N ARG A 155 17.78 3.91 -15.53
CA ARG A 155 18.14 4.05 -16.95
C ARG A 155 17.10 3.35 -17.85
N PRO A 156 16.52 4.04 -18.85
CA PRO A 156 15.41 3.50 -19.63
C PRO A 156 15.70 2.16 -20.32
N ALA A 157 16.90 1.99 -20.89
CA ALA A 157 17.32 0.75 -21.53
C ALA A 157 17.30 -0.44 -20.55
N ASP A 158 17.86 -0.27 -19.35
CA ASP A 158 17.89 -1.33 -18.34
C ASP A 158 16.49 -1.66 -17.82
N ARG A 159 15.63 -0.64 -17.70
CA ARG A 159 14.23 -0.80 -17.31
C ARG A 159 13.46 -1.63 -18.34
N LEU A 160 13.62 -1.32 -19.63
CA LEU A 160 13.01 -2.05 -20.73
C LEU A 160 13.52 -3.50 -20.79
N LEU A 161 14.84 -3.71 -20.73
CA LEU A 161 15.42 -5.05 -20.69
C LEU A 161 14.89 -5.87 -19.50
N SER A 162 14.75 -5.23 -18.34
CA SER A 162 14.18 -5.88 -17.15
C SER A 162 12.70 -6.22 -17.32
N GLN A 163 11.93 -5.42 -18.06
CA GLN A 163 10.54 -5.70 -18.41
C GLN A 163 10.43 -6.88 -19.38
N LEU A 164 11.24 -6.88 -20.45
CA LEU A 164 11.26 -7.96 -21.44
C LEU A 164 11.60 -9.32 -20.80
N ARG A 165 12.55 -9.35 -19.85
CA ARG A 165 12.89 -10.57 -19.09
C ARG A 165 11.77 -11.12 -18.21
N MET A 166 10.72 -10.35 -17.91
CA MET A 166 9.54 -10.86 -17.20
C MET A 166 8.51 -11.50 -18.14
N TRP A 167 8.56 -11.18 -19.42
CA TRP A 167 7.63 -11.68 -20.44
C TRP A 167 8.18 -12.89 -21.20
N ALA A 168 9.50 -13.07 -21.19
CA ALA A 168 10.18 -14.26 -21.67
C ALA A 168 10.10 -15.38 -20.62
#